data_AF-J9E6B8-F1
#
_entry.id   AF-J9E6B8-F1
#
_cell.length_a   1.000
_cell.length_b   1.000
_cell.length_c   1.000
_cell.angle_alpha   90.00
_cell.angle_beta   90.00
_cell.angle_gamma   90.00
#
_symmetry.space_group_name_H-M   'P 1'
#
loop_
_entity.id
_entity.type
_entity.pdbx_description
1 polymer ?
#
loop_
_entity_poly.entity_id
_entity_poly.type
_entity_poly.pdbx_seq_one_letter_code
_entity_poly.pdbx_strand_id
1 'polypeptide(L)'
;IVGLVGSIDNDFCGTDMTIGTDTALQRICEAIDCVMSTAQSHQRTFVIEIVGLVGSIDNDFCGTDMTIGTDTALQRICEAIDCVMSTAQSHQRTFVIE
;
A
#
# COMPACT_ATOMS: atom_id res chain seq x y z
N ILE A 1 26.05 -6.38 4.89
CA ILE A 1 24.95 -6.12 3.92
C ILE A 1 24.38 -4.77 4.32
N VAL A 2 24.28 -3.81 3.40
CA VAL A 2 23.66 -2.49 3.63
C VAL A 2 22.39 -2.44 2.77
N GLY A 3 21.25 -2.14 3.39
CA GLY A 3 19.97 -1.96 2.72
C GLY A 3 19.60 -0.48 2.61
N LEU A 4 18.88 -0.11 1.54
CA LEU A 4 18.24 1.19 1.41
C LEU A 4 16.78 1.06 1.83
N VAL A 5 16.30 2.03 2.60
CA VAL A 5 14.95 2.03 3.14
C VAL A 5 14.02 2.77 2.20
N GLY A 6 13.10 2.04 1.55
CA GLY A 6 12.09 2.60 0.65
C GLY A 6 10.69 2.44 1.24
N SER A 7 10.00 3.56 1.45
CA SER A 7 8.61 3.63 1.87
C SER A 7 8.05 5.01 1.50
N ILE A 8 6.76 5.07 1.17
CA ILE A 8 6.03 6.34 0.97
C ILE A 8 5.50 6.89 2.29
N ASP A 9 5.35 6.04 3.31
CA ASP A 9 4.68 6.32 4.58
C ASP A 9 5.63 6.94 5.64
N ASN A 10 6.94 6.95 5.38
CA ASN A 10 7.98 7.42 6.30
C ASN A 10 7.98 6.73 7.67
N ASP A 11 7.83 5.42 7.67
CA ASP A 11 7.50 4.59 8.83
C ASP A 11 8.66 3.71 9.33
N PHE A 12 9.86 3.85 8.77
CA PHE A 12 11.03 3.10 9.22
C PHE A 12 11.74 3.78 10.39
N CYS A 13 12.00 3.01 11.44
CA CYS A 13 12.70 3.49 12.62
C CYS A 13 14.21 3.70 12.34
N GLY A 14 14.77 4.78 12.90
CA GLY A 14 16.18 5.13 12.72
C GLY A 14 16.50 5.92 11.45
N THR A 15 15.48 6.31 10.68
CA THR A 15 15.62 7.21 9.51
C THR A 15 14.72 8.42 9.65
N ASP A 16 15.23 9.61 9.31
CA ASP A 16 14.42 10.85 9.31
C ASP A 16 13.44 10.91 8.12
N MET A 17 13.83 10.30 6.99
CA MET A 17 13.03 10.22 5.77
C MET A 17 13.29 8.91 5.03
N THR A 18 12.24 8.21 4.58
CA THR A 18 12.35 7.03 3.71
C THR A 18 12.34 7.42 2.23
N ILE A 19 13.01 6.61 1.39
CA ILE A 19 13.00 6.82 -0.06
C ILE A 19 11.57 6.61 -0.56
N GLY A 20 10.98 7.66 -1.14
CA GLY A 20 9.59 7.65 -1.65
C GLY A 20 8.69 8.69 -0.97
N THR A 21 9.01 9.11 0.26
CA THR A 21 8.20 10.10 1.00
C THR A 21 8.20 11.48 0.33
N ASP A 22 9.35 11.98 -0.15
CA ASP A 22 9.39 13.29 -0.85
C ASP A 22 8.48 13.29 -2.09
N THR A 23 8.45 12.17 -2.78
CA THR A 23 7.79 12.07 -4.08
C THR A 23 6.30 11.92 -3.85
N ALA A 24 5.90 11.17 -2.81
CA ALA A 24 4.51 11.11 -2.36
C ALA A 24 3.98 12.50 -1.95
N LEU A 25 4.75 13.27 -1.16
CA LEU A 25 4.38 14.63 -0.77
C LEU A 25 4.25 15.57 -1.97
N GLN A 26 5.21 15.52 -2.91
CA GLN A 26 5.16 16.30 -4.14
C GLN A 26 3.87 16.01 -4.93
N ARG A 27 3.48 14.73 -5.06
CA ARG A 27 2.24 14.34 -5.74
C ARG A 27 0.98 14.81 -5.03
N ILE A 28 0.97 14.80 -3.70
CA ILE A 28 -0.15 15.33 -2.91
C ILE A 28 -0.29 16.84 -3.13
N CYS A 29 0.81 17.59 -3.09
CA CYS A 29 0.79 19.03 -3.35
C CYS A 29 0.26 19.34 -4.76
N GLU A 30 0.76 18.63 -5.79
CA GLU A 30 0.27 18.78 -7.17
C GLU A 30 -1.24 18.51 -7.28
N ALA A 31 -1.74 17.49 -6.58
CA ALA A 31 -3.17 17.16 -6.57
C ALA A 31 -4.01 18.26 -5.88
N ILE A 32 -3.52 18.83 -4.77
CA ILE A 32 -4.17 19.95 -4.08
C ILE A 32 -4.20 21.19 -4.98
N ASP A 33 -3.09 21.52 -5.65
CA ASP A 33 -3.01 22.67 -6.55
C ASP A 33 -4.02 22.55 -7.70
N CYS A 34 -4.17 21.34 -8.26
CA CYS A 34 -5.19 21.05 -9.26
C CYS A 34 -6.60 21.33 -8.72
N VAL A 35 -6.94 20.81 -7.53
CA VAL A 35 -8.25 21.05 -6.93
C VAL A 35 -8.47 22.52 -6.61
N MET A 36 -7.46 23.22 -6.08
CA MET A 36 -7.53 24.64 -5.75
C MET A 36 -7.77 25.52 -6.98
N SER A 37 -7.14 25.20 -8.11
CA SER A 37 -7.37 25.90 -9.37
C SER A 37 -8.83 25.79 -9.85
N THR A 38 -9.46 24.62 -9.67
CA THR A 38 -10.88 24.42 -10.00
C THR A 38 -11.83 25.10 -9.01
N ALA A 39 -11.44 25.15 -7.74
CA ALA A 39 -12.16 25.80 -6.64
C ALA A 39 -12.27 27.31 -6.85
N GLN A 40 -11.15 27.95 -7.16
CA GLN A 40 -11.09 29.38 -7.46
C GLN A 40 -11.90 29.73 -8.71
N SER A 41 -11.83 28.90 -9.76
CA SER A 41 -12.57 29.12 -11.01
C SER A 41 -14.10 29.08 -10.84
N HIS A 42 -14.60 28.38 -9.82
CA HIS A 42 -16.04 28.24 -9.55
C HIS A 42 -16.52 28.98 -8.28
N GLN A 43 -15.66 29.77 -7.62
CA GLN A 43 -15.92 30.38 -6.31
C GLN A 43 -16.42 29.35 -5.26
N ARG A 44 -15.89 28.13 -5.29
CA ARG A 44 -16.25 27.04 -4.36
C ARG A 44 -15.14 26.85 -3.35
N THR A 45 -15.50 26.57 -2.10
CA THR A 45 -14.53 26.13 -1.06
C THR A 45 -14.62 24.61 -0.93
N PHE A 46 -13.48 23.92 -0.96
CA PHE A 46 -13.38 22.49 -0.71
C PHE A 46 -12.58 22.25 0.57
N VAL A 47 -13.08 21.38 1.44
CA VAL A 47 -12.33 20.83 2.57
C VAL A 47 -11.84 19.46 2.11
N ILE A 48 -10.52 19.28 2.08
CA ILE A 48 -9.88 18.01 1.69
C ILE A 48 -9.21 17.45 2.93
N GLU A 49 -9.70 16.31 3.41
CA GLU A 49 -9.08 15.58 4.50
C GLU A 49 -8.08 14.57 3.91
N ILE A 50 -6.82 14.66 4.35
CA ILE A 50 -5.74 13.78 3.91
C ILE A 50 -5.52 12.75 5.00
N VAL A 51 -5.65 11.47 4.66
CA VAL A 51 -5.39 10.35 5.56
C VAL A 51 -4.20 9.57 5.00
N GLY A 52 -3.15 9.41 5.80
CA GLY A 52 -2.08 8.45 5.52
C GLY A 52 -2.54 7.06 5.89
N LEU A 53 -2.47 6.11 4.96
CA LEU A 53 -2.89 4.73 5.16
C LEU A 53 -1.70 3.82 4.86
N VAL A 54 -1.36 2.95 5.81
CA VAL A 54 -0.23 2.03 5.66
C VAL A 54 -0.55 0.98 4.59
N GLY A 55 0.18 1.05 3.48
CA GLY A 55 -0.01 0.20 2.30
C GLY A 55 0.79 -1.11 2.32
N SER A 56 1.42 -1.47 3.45
CA SER A 56 2.25 -2.68 3.56
C SER A 56 1.45 -3.95 3.28
N ILE A 57 2.10 -4.92 2.64
CA ILE A 57 1.59 -6.30 2.46
C ILE A 57 1.98 -7.16 3.68
N ASP A 58 3.05 -6.79 4.37
CA ASP A 58 3.75 -7.62 5.36
C ASP A 58 3.12 -7.55 6.76
N ASN A 59 2.06 -6.74 6.94
CA ASN A 59 1.33 -6.50 8.20
C ASN A 59 2.21 -6.26 9.42
N ASP A 60 3.34 -5.59 9.23
CA ASP A 60 4.41 -5.41 10.20
C ASP A 60 4.36 -4.06 10.92
N PHE A 61 3.34 -3.25 10.64
CA PHE A 61 3.15 -1.94 11.27
C PHE A 61 2.53 -2.06 12.67
N CYS A 62 3.15 -1.39 13.65
CA CYS A 62 2.68 -1.43 15.03
C CYS A 62 1.45 -0.54 15.23
N GLY A 63 0.42 -1.07 15.92
CA GLY A 63 -0.80 -0.32 16.23
C GLY A 63 -1.94 -0.46 15.21
N THR A 64 -1.77 -1.30 14.19
CA THR A 64 -2.83 -1.69 13.26
C THR A 64 -3.04 -3.20 13.30
N ASP A 65 -4.29 -3.66 13.33
CA ASP A 65 -4.59 -5.10 13.23
C ASP A 65 -4.31 -5.65 11.82
N MET A 66 -4.55 -4.82 10.79
CA MET A 66 -4.36 -5.17 9.38
C MET A 66 -4.00 -3.94 8.53
N THR A 67 -2.93 -4.01 7.75
CA THR A 67 -2.59 -3.02 6.72
C THR A 67 -3.39 -3.29 5.44
N ILE A 68 -3.66 -2.24 4.64
CA ILE A 68 -4.54 -2.36 3.45
C ILE A 68 -3.96 -3.34 2.41
N GLY A 69 -2.63 -3.43 2.31
CA GLY A 69 -1.97 -4.36 1.40
C GLY A 69 -2.14 -5.83 1.81
N THR A 70 -2.27 -6.12 3.11
CA THR A 70 -2.33 -7.49 3.63
C THR A 70 -3.61 -8.22 3.25
N ASP A 71 -4.78 -7.58 3.37
CA ASP A 71 -6.06 -8.21 2.99
C ASP A 71 -6.06 -8.60 1.51
N THR A 72 -5.63 -7.67 0.65
CA THR A 72 -5.56 -7.91 -0.79
C THR A 72 -4.52 -8.98 -1.12
N ALA A 73 -3.35 -8.97 -0.49
CA ALA A 73 -2.33 -9.98 -0.72
C ALA A 73 -2.76 -11.38 -0.26
N LEU A 74 -3.41 -11.47 0.90
CA LEU A 74 -3.94 -12.72 1.44
C LEU A 74 -5.01 -13.30 0.50
N GLN A 75 -5.93 -12.47 0.01
CA GLN A 75 -6.93 -12.85 -0.98
C GLN A 75 -6.26 -13.44 -2.24
N ARG A 76 -5.19 -12.83 -2.75
CA ARG A 76 -4.43 -13.35 -3.90
C ARG A 76 -3.72 -14.67 -3.63
N ILE A 77 -3.18 -14.85 -2.43
CA ILE A 77 -2.55 -16.10 -2.01
C ILE A 77 -3.60 -17.21 -1.94
N CYS A 78 -4.76 -16.95 -1.34
CA CYS A 78 -5.86 -17.90 -1.30
C CYS A 78 -6.32 -18.30 -2.70
N GLU A 79 -6.54 -17.34 -3.60
CA GLU A 79 -6.89 -17.60 -5.00
C GLU A 79 -5.84 -18.49 -5.70
N ALA A 80 -4.56 -18.23 -5.46
CA ALA A 80 -3.47 -19.03 -6.04
C ALA A 80 -3.46 -20.46 -5.47
N ILE A 81 -3.67 -20.62 -4.16
CA ILE A 81 -3.76 -21.94 -3.50
C ILE A 81 -4.96 -22.71 -4.02
N ASP A 82 -6.12 -22.08 -4.16
CA ASP A 82 -7.34 -22.73 -4.69
C ASP A 82 -7.10 -23.25 -6.11
N CYS A 83 -6.43 -22.45 -6.95
CA CYS A 83 -6.01 -22.88 -8.27
C CYS A 83 -5.11 -24.12 -8.20
N VAL A 84 -4.06 -24.11 -7.36
CA VAL A 84 -3.16 -25.26 -7.20
C VAL A 84 -3.92 -26.48 -6.67
N MET A 85 -4.77 -26.31 -5.66
CA MET A 85 -5.55 -27.39 -5.05
C MET A 85 -6.49 -28.05 -6.06
N SER A 86 -7.14 -27.26 -6.91
CA SER A 86 -8.01 -27.78 -7.97
C SER A 86 -7.24 -28.69 -8.94
N THR A 87 -6.00 -28.30 -9.30
CA THR A 87 -5.14 -29.12 -10.17
C THR A 87 -4.59 -30.36 -9.45
N ALA A 88 -4.25 -30.23 -8.17
CA ALA A 88 -3.78 -31.32 -7.32
C ALA A 88 -4.82 -32.44 -7.19
N GLN A 89 -6.07 -32.06 -6.90
CA GLN A 89 -7.19 -32.99 -6.80
C GLN A 89 -7.51 -33.67 -8.14
N SER A 90 -7.48 -32.92 -9.25
CA SER A 90 -7.75 -33.47 -10.58
C SER A 90 -6.71 -34.51 -11.05
N HIS A 91 -5.48 -34.46 -10.53
CA HIS A 91 -4.39 -35.32 -10.97
C HIS A 91 -3.86 -36.28 -9.90
N GLN A 92 -4.49 -36.37 -8.72
CA GLN A 92 -3.98 -37.10 -7.54
C GLN A 92 -2.51 -36.78 -7.22
N ARG A 93 -2.12 -35.51 -7.37
CA ARG A 93 -0.75 -35.03 -7.14
C ARG A 93 -0.68 -34.25 -5.83
N THR A 94 0.40 -34.42 -5.09
CA THR A 94 0.70 -33.62 -3.89
C THR A 94 1.75 -32.58 -4.26
N PHE A 95 1.51 -31.32 -3.88
CA PHE A 95 2.44 -30.20 -4.06
C PHE A 95 2.86 -29.69 -2.68
N VAL A 96 4.13 -29.32 -2.53
CA VAL A 96 4.69 -28.64 -1.34
C VAL A 96 5.00 -27.21 -1.77
N ILE A 97 4.48 -26.24 -1.03
CA ILE A 97 4.64 -24.80 -1.29
C ILE A 97 5.36 -24.21 -0.07
N GLU A 98 6.44 -23.47 -0.31
CA GLU A 98 7.23 -22.74 0.69
C GLU A 98 7.09 -21.24 0.50
#